data_AF-A0A848NS42-F1
#
_entry.id   AF-A0A848NS42-F1
#
_cell.length_a   1.000
_cell.length_b   1.000
_cell.length_c   1.000
_cell.angle_alpha   90.00
_cell.angle_beta   90.00
_cell.angle_gamma   90.00
#
_symmetry.space_group_name_H-M   'P 1'
#
loop_
_entity.id
_entity.type
_entity.pdbx_description
1 polymer ?
#
loop_
_entity_poly.entity_id
_entity_poly.type
_entity_poly.pdbx_seq_one_letter_code
_entity_poly.pdbx_strand_id
1 'polypeptide(L)'
;RQAWGDRGDGEEERRKLREVCAAVGVGPARAIAVGDGANDLPMLRTAGLSVAYHAKPAVRREAKVAIDQGGLDQLLRLFSAGKAQARG
;
A
#
# COMPACT_ATOMS: atom_id res chain seq x y z
N ARG A 1 -12.08 22.14 4.06
CA ARG A 1 -10.73 22.25 4.66
C ARG A 1 -10.59 21.12 5.68
N GLN A 2 -10.02 19.97 5.30
CA GLN A 2 -9.85 18.83 6.22
C GLN A 2 -8.42 18.82 6.75
N ALA A 3 -8.25 19.02 8.05
CA ALA A 3 -6.97 19.16 8.75
C ALA A 3 -6.59 17.87 9.51
N TRP A 4 -6.52 16.74 8.79
CA TRP A 4 -6.19 15.43 9.36
C TRP A 4 -5.02 14.71 8.66
N GLY A 5 -4.28 15.41 7.79
CA GLY A 5 -3.28 14.77 6.91
C GLY A 5 -1.83 14.81 7.37
N ASP A 6 -1.50 15.27 8.58
CA ASP A 6 -0.12 15.65 8.95
C ASP A 6 0.29 15.25 10.38
N ARG A 7 -0.52 14.46 11.10
CA ARG A 7 -0.23 14.07 12.50
C ARG A 7 0.22 12.62 12.68
N GLY A 8 0.39 11.85 11.60
CA GLY A 8 0.97 10.51 11.65
C GLY A 8 2.44 10.57 11.33
N ASP A 9 3.31 10.12 12.23
CA ASP A 9 4.72 9.92 11.93
C ASP A 9 4.85 8.74 10.96
N GLY A 10 5.20 9.01 9.70
CA GLY A 10 5.33 7.96 8.68
C GLY A 10 6.36 6.89 9.04
N GLU A 11 7.32 7.21 9.91
CA GLU A 11 8.24 6.21 10.46
C GLU A 11 7.54 5.21 11.38
N GLU A 12 6.53 5.66 12.14
CA GLU A 12 5.73 4.78 12.99
C GLU A 12 4.94 3.76 12.16
N GLU A 13 4.38 4.16 11.02
CA GLU A 13 3.67 3.26 10.11
C GLU A 13 4.61 2.24 9.47
N ARG A 14 5.82 2.66 9.08
CA ARG A 14 6.87 1.75 8.62
C ARG A 14 7.23 0.73 9.70
N ARG A 15 7.39 1.17 10.95
CA ARG A 15 7.67 0.29 12.09
C ARG A 15 6.55 -0.74 12.27
N LYS A 16 5.28 -0.29 12.30
CA LYS A 16 4.11 -1.17 12.41
C LYS A 16 4.05 -2.22 11.29
N LEU A 17 4.32 -1.82 10.05
CA LEU A 17 4.40 -2.77 8.92
C LEU A 17 5.43 -3.88 9.21
N ARG A 18 6.63 -3.51 9.67
CA ARG A 18 7.69 -4.49 10.00
C ARG A 18 7.30 -5.40 11.15
N GLU A 19 6.65 -4.87 12.18
CA GLU A 19 6.17 -5.65 13.33
C GLU A 19 5.10 -6.67 12.93
N VAL A 20 4.10 -6.26 12.14
CA VAL A 20 3.07 -7.17 11.62
C VAL A 20 3.70 -8.24 10.73
N CYS A 21 4.62 -7.84 9.83
CA CYS A 21 5.34 -8.78 8.97
C CYS A 21 6.11 -9.83 9.79
N ALA A 22 6.82 -9.38 10.82
CA ALA A 22 7.55 -10.27 11.73
C ALA A 22 6.60 -11.22 12.49
N ALA A 23 5.47 -10.70 12.99
CA ALA A 23 4.49 -11.50 13.72
C ALA A 23 3.88 -12.64 12.89
N VAL A 24 3.78 -12.48 11.56
CA VAL A 24 3.28 -13.52 10.64
C VAL A 24 4.38 -14.28 9.90
N GLY A 25 5.66 -14.03 10.24
CA GLY A 25 6.80 -14.75 9.67
C GLY A 25 7.09 -14.43 8.20
N VAL A 26 6.73 -13.23 7.71
CA VAL A 26 7.00 -12.79 6.33
C VAL A 26 7.89 -11.55 6.31
N GLY A 27 8.66 -11.37 5.24
CA GLY A 27 9.40 -10.12 5.02
C GLY A 27 8.48 -9.00 4.52
N PRO A 28 8.79 -7.71 4.77
CA PRO A 28 8.02 -6.58 4.24
C PRO A 28 7.88 -6.57 2.71
N ALA A 29 8.84 -7.15 1.99
CA ALA A 29 8.79 -7.35 0.55
C ALA A 29 7.68 -8.31 0.09
N ARG A 30 7.02 -9.04 1.02
CA ARG A 30 5.83 -9.87 0.75
C ARG A 30 4.54 -9.21 1.24
N ALA A 31 4.61 -7.99 1.76
CA ALA A 31 3.45 -7.24 2.20
C ALA A 31 2.88 -6.35 1.09
N ILE A 32 1.58 -6.09 1.20
CA ILE A 32 0.87 -5.08 0.42
C ILE A 32 0.52 -3.94 1.38
N ALA A 33 0.95 -2.73 1.09
CA ALA A 33 0.58 -1.52 1.83
C ALA A 33 -0.32 -0.63 0.97
N VAL A 34 -1.32 -0.02 1.59
CA VAL A 34 -2.29 0.88 0.96
C VAL A 34 -2.31 2.18 1.74
N GLY A 35 -2.25 3.33 1.06
CA GLY A 35 -2.25 4.65 1.69
C GLY A 35 -2.67 5.75 0.74
N ASP A 36 -2.98 6.94 1.26
CA ASP A 36 -3.47 8.09 0.51
C ASP A 36 -2.67 9.38 0.77
N GLY A 37 -1.95 9.42 1.88
CA GLY A 37 -1.23 10.56 2.42
C GLY A 37 0.30 10.46 2.29
N ALA A 38 0.96 11.61 2.48
CA ALA A 38 2.43 11.67 2.46
C ALA A 38 3.06 10.91 3.64
N ASN A 39 2.33 10.79 4.75
CA ASN A 39 2.77 10.05 5.94
C ASN A 39 2.87 8.54 5.66
N ASP A 40 2.08 8.03 4.71
CA ASP A 40 2.17 6.62 4.31
C ASP A 40 3.44 6.30 3.50
N LEU A 41 4.15 7.31 2.96
CA LEU A 41 5.27 7.10 2.05
C LEU A 41 6.37 6.18 2.61
N PRO A 42 6.81 6.28 3.88
CA PRO A 42 7.80 5.36 4.42
C PRO A 42 7.28 3.92 4.51
N MET A 43 5.99 3.70 4.83
CA MET A 43 5.34 2.38 4.80
C MET A 43 5.25 1.86 3.36
N LEU A 44 4.73 2.67 2.43
CA LEU A 44 4.54 2.33 1.03
C LEU A 44 5.87 1.98 0.33
N ARG A 45 6.95 2.71 0.61
CA ARG A 45 8.29 2.41 0.08
C ARG A 45 8.88 1.12 0.63
N THR A 46 8.45 0.68 1.81
CA THR A 46 8.97 -0.52 2.48
C THR A 46 8.25 -1.79 2.00
N ALA A 47 6.98 -1.69 1.60
CA ALA A 47 6.18 -2.82 1.18
C ALA A 47 6.58 -3.36 -0.20
N GLY A 48 6.38 -4.67 -0.38
CA GLY A 48 6.57 -5.36 -1.66
C GLY A 48 5.65 -4.86 -2.76
N LEU A 49 4.39 -4.57 -2.42
CA LEU A 49 3.45 -3.88 -3.29
C LEU A 49 2.87 -2.68 -2.54
N SER A 50 2.88 -1.51 -3.17
CA SER A 50 2.30 -0.29 -2.61
C SER A 50 1.17 0.21 -3.50
N VAL A 51 0.08 0.62 -2.86
CA VAL A 51 -1.15 1.07 -3.52
C VAL A 51 -1.52 2.45 -3.00
N ALA A 52 -1.48 3.44 -3.88
CA ALA A 52 -2.04 4.76 -3.65
C ALA A 52 -3.56 4.71 -3.87
N TYR A 53 -4.37 4.85 -2.83
CA TYR A 53 -5.83 4.81 -2.92
C TYR A 53 -6.43 6.21 -2.77
N HIS A 54 -7.06 6.74 -3.82
CA HIS A 54 -7.54 8.14 -3.87
C HIS A 54 -6.50 9.17 -3.40
N ALA A 55 -5.23 8.87 -3.61
CA ALA A 55 -4.13 9.54 -2.94
C ALA A 55 -3.81 10.91 -3.54
N LYS A 56 -3.03 11.72 -2.85
CA LYS A 56 -2.46 12.96 -3.42
C LYS A 56 -1.45 12.66 -4.54
N PRO A 57 -1.23 13.57 -5.51
CA PRO A 57 -0.29 13.34 -6.62
C PRO A 57 1.13 12.94 -6.19
N ALA A 58 1.61 13.47 -5.05
CA ALA A 58 2.93 13.10 -4.51
C ALA A 58 3.02 11.62 -4.12
N VAL A 59 1.94 11.07 -3.55
CA VAL A 59 1.87 9.68 -3.12
C VAL A 59 1.72 8.75 -4.32
N ARG A 60 0.90 9.14 -5.30
CA ARG A 60 0.71 8.38 -6.55
C ARG A 60 2.01 8.14 -7.32
N ARG A 61 2.93 9.12 -7.32
CA ARG A 61 4.22 9.00 -8.00
C ARG A 61 5.17 7.99 -7.34
N GLU A 62 4.95 7.69 -6.07
CA GLU A 62 5.84 6.85 -5.26
C GLU A 62 5.28 5.43 -5.08
N ALA A 63 3.96 5.26 -5.19
CA ALA A 63 3.31 3.96 -5.11
C ALA A 63 3.43 3.18 -6.44
N LYS A 64 3.44 1.85 -6.35
CA LYS A 64 3.52 0.97 -7.53
C LYS A 64 2.21 0.91 -8.31
N VAL A 65 1.08 1.07 -7.62
CA VAL A 65 -0.26 1.07 -8.20
C VAL A 65 -1.02 2.27 -7.66
N ALA A 66 -1.83 2.91 -8.50
CA ALA A 66 -2.78 3.92 -8.07
C ALA A 66 -4.21 3.48 -8.42
N ILE A 67 -5.12 3.62 -7.46
CA ILE A 67 -6.55 3.45 -7.64
C ILE A 67 -7.17 4.84 -7.46
N ASP A 68 -7.43 5.49 -8.59
CA ASP A 68 -7.93 6.86 -8.62
C ASP A 68 -9.45 6.95 -8.66
N GLN A 69 -10.14 5.86 -8.99
CA GLN A 69 -11.60 5.78 -9.15
C GLN A 69 -12.11 4.46 -8.56
N GLY A 70 -13.37 4.41 -8.11
CA GLY A 70 -13.98 3.19 -7.57
C GLY A 70 -13.47 2.76 -6.19
N GLY A 71 -13.76 1.51 -5.82
CA GLY A 71 -13.49 0.94 -4.50
C GLY A 71 -12.16 0.18 -4.40
N LEU A 72 -11.83 -0.25 -3.18
CA LEU A 72 -10.63 -1.05 -2.91
C LEU A 72 -10.73 -2.48 -3.50
N ASP A 73 -11.93 -2.92 -3.89
CA ASP A 73 -12.17 -4.16 -4.63
C ASP A 73 -11.38 -4.23 -5.96
N GLN A 74 -11.03 -3.08 -6.54
CA GLN A 74 -10.14 -3.02 -7.69
C GLN A 74 -8.78 -3.69 -7.44
N LEU A 75 -8.31 -3.70 -6.18
CA LEU A 75 -7.08 -4.40 -5.79
C LEU A 75 -7.16 -5.91 -6.05
N LEU A 76 -8.34 -6.53 -5.91
CA LEU A 76 -8.52 -7.97 -6.15
C LEU A 76 -8.26 -8.34 -7.61
N ARG A 77 -8.45 -7.41 -8.55
CA ARG A 77 -8.19 -7.64 -9.98
C ARG A 77 -6.71 -7.91 -10.26
N LEU A 78 -5.81 -7.33 -9.46
CA LEU A 78 -4.36 -7.59 -9.57
C LEU A 78 -4.01 -9.05 -9.27
N PHE A 79 -4.77 -9.72 -8.42
CA PHE A 79 -4.51 -11.10 -7.99
C PHE A 79 -5.39 -12.13 -8.71
N SER A 80 -6.49 -11.68 -9.30
CA SER A 80 -7.43 -12.56 -10.01
C SER A 80 -6.90 -13.00 -11.38
N ALA A 81 -6.06 -12.18 -12.03
CA ALA A 81 -5.45 -12.52 -13.33
C ALA A 81 -4.49 -13.71 -13.27
N GLY A 82 -3.92 -14.02 -12.09
CA GLY A 82 -2.96 -15.12 -11.91
C GLY A 82 -3.57 -16.53 -11.93
N LYS A 83 -4.89 -16.68 -11.75
CA LYS A 83 -5.54 -18.00 -11.79
C LYS A 83 -5.84 -18.51 -13.20
N ALA A 84 -5.71 -17.68 -14.23
CA ALA A 84 -5.94 -18.07 -15.62
C ALA A 84 -4.72 -18.75 -16.28
N GLN A 85 -3.50 -18.59 -15.73
CA GLN A 85 -2.25 -19.07 -16.36
C GLN A 85 -1.72 -20.40 -15.78
N ALA A 86 -2.33 -20.94 -14.71
CA ALA A 86 -1.85 -22.15 -14.01
C ALA A 86 -2.62 -23.44 -14.37
N ARG A 87 -3.27 -23.47 -15.53
CA ARG A 87 -3.83 -24.68 -16.15
C ARG A 87 -3.07 -24.98 -17.43
N GLY A 88 -1.87 -25.53 -17.27
CA GLY A 88 -1.04 -26.12 -18.33
C GLY A 88 -0.50 -27.44 -17.82
#